data_AF-A0A1V5MV31-F1
#
_entry.id   AF-A0A1V5MV31-F1
#
_cell.length_a   1.000
_cell.length_b   1.000
_cell.length_c   1.000
_cell.angle_alpha   90.00
_cell.angle_beta   90.00
_cell.angle_gamma   90.00
#
_symmetry.space_group_name_H-M   'P 1'
#
loop_
_entity.id
_entity.type
_entity.pdbx_description
1 polymer ?
#
loop_
_entity_poly.entity_id
_entity_poly.type
_entity_poly.pdbx_seq_one_letter_code
_entity_poly.pdbx_strand_id
1 'polypeptide(L)'
;MSGYARVGSIEVLREFRASLCTFAHTAATALEESYSEIQRTALWLKQQQYSHWKSQVRICSEEYQKARLGLKSKQNYDASGLGAKYSYIDEKKILAAAQRKLELAQQKLANVQRWATRFEKESFDYKGLIQGLMDVAEVEIPNAMAQLDRMVDMLESYVALTPQADGPVEATGELSLTGMARDEPPAAGFPALYPALRQAAPSQVVRNHAPASREIEEWLTGHTIPESQRQEVAGLDIERFPAAAEEKLVLARCREYPQRIYLLRAQSSPPGDSGWYIGPIKPEEDMEYLSLSIGEVLKMRPDLAVILEFPAGFLVLLNGNSIEVVLDADDRTVWQAGMSHSSG
;
A
#
# COMPACT_ATOMS: atom_id res chain seq x y z
N MET A 1 -19.87 31.08 -25.91
CA MET A 1 -21.00 30.70 -25.05
C MET A 1 -20.46 30.41 -23.67
N SER A 2 -20.91 31.19 -22.70
CA SER A 2 -20.56 31.13 -21.28
C SER A 2 -21.11 29.84 -20.66
N GLY A 3 -20.23 28.90 -20.35
CA GLY A 3 -20.60 27.71 -19.57
C GLY A 3 -20.94 28.14 -18.16
N TYR A 4 -22.21 28.00 -17.78
CA TYR A 4 -22.66 28.13 -16.41
C TYR A 4 -21.80 27.22 -15.52
N ALA A 5 -21.07 27.80 -14.56
CA ALA A 5 -20.49 27.01 -13.47
C ALA A 5 -21.67 26.37 -12.73
N ARG A 6 -21.86 25.05 -12.94
CA ARG A 6 -22.97 24.31 -12.34
C ARG A 6 -22.80 24.39 -10.83
N VAL A 7 -23.75 25.00 -10.13
CA VAL A 7 -23.76 25.15 -8.67
C VAL A 7 -23.33 23.84 -7.99
N GLY A 8 -23.91 22.70 -8.41
CA GLY A 8 -23.54 21.37 -7.88
C GLY A 8 -22.06 20.95 -7.97
N SER A 9 -21.23 21.55 -8.83
CA SER A 9 -19.78 21.32 -8.82
C SER A 9 -19.07 21.99 -7.63
N ILE A 10 -19.61 23.10 -7.14
CA ILE A 10 -19.11 23.81 -5.95
C ILE A 10 -19.47 23.02 -4.68
N GLU A 11 -20.71 22.52 -4.57
CA GLU A 11 -21.09 21.67 -3.44
C GLU A 11 -20.27 20.38 -3.38
N VAL A 12 -20.03 19.69 -4.50
CA VAL A 12 -19.21 18.47 -4.54
C VAL A 12 -17.78 18.74 -4.08
N LEU A 13 -17.18 19.88 -4.48
CA LEU A 13 -15.83 20.25 -4.02
C LEU A 13 -15.80 20.55 -2.51
N ARG A 14 -16.84 21.21 -1.98
CA ARG A 14 -16.98 21.47 -0.54
C ARG A 14 -17.17 20.18 0.25
N GLU A 15 -17.96 19.24 -0.25
CA GLU A 15 -18.20 17.92 0.36
C GLU A 15 -16.95 17.03 0.33
N PHE A 16 -16.22 17.03 -0.79
CA PHE A 16 -14.95 16.32 -0.91
C PHE A 16 -13.89 16.87 0.05
N ARG A 17 -13.79 18.21 0.17
CA ARG A 17 -12.92 18.86 1.16
C ARG A 17 -13.28 18.45 2.60
N ALA A 18 -14.58 18.43 2.93
CA ALA A 18 -15.03 18.00 4.25
C ALA A 18 -14.63 16.54 4.53
N SER A 19 -14.82 15.65 3.55
CA SER A 19 -14.44 14.24 3.62
C SER A 19 -12.93 14.05 3.81
N LEU A 20 -12.10 14.81 3.08
CA LEU A 20 -10.64 14.82 3.25
C LEU A 20 -10.22 15.29 4.63
N CYS A 21 -10.85 16.34 5.16
CA CYS A 21 -10.59 16.84 6.51
C CYS A 21 -10.89 15.77 7.56
N THR A 22 -12.06 15.12 7.46
CA THR A 22 -12.43 14.03 8.37
C THR A 22 -11.46 12.85 8.25
N PHE A 23 -11.12 12.43 7.04
CA PHE A 23 -10.15 11.36 6.81
C PHE A 23 -8.79 11.68 7.42
N ALA A 24 -8.21 12.86 7.14
CA ALA A 24 -6.92 13.26 7.69
C ALA A 24 -6.93 13.26 9.21
N HIS A 25 -7.98 13.81 9.82
CA HIS A 25 -8.11 13.83 11.28
C HIS A 25 -8.22 12.41 11.87
N THR A 26 -9.07 11.55 11.29
CA THR A 26 -9.24 10.17 11.76
C THR A 26 -7.97 9.34 11.58
N ALA A 27 -7.29 9.46 10.43
CA ALA A 27 -6.06 8.75 10.14
C ALA A 27 -4.92 9.19 11.07
N ALA A 28 -4.68 10.49 11.20
CA ALA A 28 -3.63 11.03 12.07
C ALA A 28 -3.85 10.61 13.52
N THR A 29 -5.08 10.74 14.03
CA THR A 29 -5.41 10.36 15.42
C THR A 29 -5.18 8.85 15.66
N ALA A 30 -5.66 7.99 14.78
CA ALA A 30 -5.50 6.54 14.94
C ALA A 30 -4.04 6.08 14.86
N LEU A 31 -3.24 6.70 13.98
CA LEU A 31 -1.82 6.43 13.85
C LEU A 31 -1.02 6.94 15.07
N GLU A 32 -1.36 8.13 15.57
CA GLU A 32 -0.71 8.69 16.75
C GLU A 32 -1.01 7.89 18.01
N GLU A 33 -2.27 7.49 18.22
CA GLU A 33 -2.68 6.65 19.34
C GLU A 33 -1.91 5.31 19.35
N SER A 34 -1.93 4.60 18.22
CA SER A 34 -1.23 3.31 18.09
C SER A 34 0.29 3.45 18.28
N TYR A 35 0.91 4.48 17.71
CA TYR A 35 2.33 4.75 17.90
C TYR A 35 2.66 5.10 19.37
N SER A 36 1.81 5.89 20.03
CA SER A 36 1.96 6.24 21.45
C SER A 36 1.92 5.00 22.35
N GLU A 37 1.01 4.05 22.08
CA GLU A 37 0.95 2.79 22.83
C GLU A 37 2.20 1.92 22.64
N ILE A 38 2.73 1.86 21.41
CA ILE A 38 3.98 1.17 21.10
C ILE A 38 5.13 1.82 21.86
N GLN A 39 5.28 3.14 21.82
CA GLN A 39 6.33 3.85 22.55
C GLN A 39 6.24 3.64 24.06
N ARG A 40 5.04 3.72 24.62
CA ARG A 40 4.79 3.43 26.05
C ARG A 40 5.23 2.01 26.42
N THR A 41 4.92 1.04 25.57
CA THR A 41 5.30 -0.37 25.79
C THR A 41 6.81 -0.58 25.70
N ALA A 42 7.47 0.08 24.73
CA ALA A 42 8.93 0.04 24.59
C ALA A 42 9.62 0.62 25.85
N LEU A 43 9.15 1.77 26.33
CA LEU A 43 9.66 2.40 27.54
C LEU A 43 9.42 1.52 28.78
N TRP A 44 8.24 0.92 28.91
CA TRP A 44 7.91 0.02 30.01
C TRP A 44 8.84 -1.20 30.04
N LEU A 45 9.12 -1.83 28.88
CA LEU A 45 10.05 -2.95 28.78
C LEU A 45 11.49 -2.53 29.16
N LYS A 46 11.98 -1.43 28.59
CA LYS A 46 13.37 -0.98 28.70
C LYS A 46 13.70 -0.39 30.07
N GLN A 47 12.76 0.31 30.68
CA GLN A 47 12.98 0.99 31.96
C GLN A 47 12.41 0.18 33.11
N GLN A 48 11.10 -0.06 33.12
CA GLN A 48 10.42 -0.63 34.29
C GLN A 48 10.69 -2.13 34.45
N GLN A 49 10.45 -2.93 33.41
CA GLN A 49 10.65 -4.38 33.48
C GLN A 49 12.12 -4.75 33.65
N TYR A 50 13.02 -4.13 32.88
CA TYR A 50 14.45 -4.38 33.03
C TYR A 50 14.93 -4.07 34.45
N SER A 51 14.56 -2.91 35.00
CA SER A 51 14.91 -2.52 36.37
C SER A 51 14.33 -3.49 37.40
N HIS A 52 13.05 -3.86 37.25
CA HIS A 52 12.38 -4.80 38.13
C HIS A 52 13.09 -6.15 38.17
N TRP A 53 13.32 -6.80 37.02
CA TRP A 53 13.93 -8.12 36.97
C TRP A 53 15.42 -8.10 37.35
N LYS A 54 16.13 -7.02 37.07
CA LYS A 54 17.51 -6.82 37.57
C LYS A 54 17.54 -6.76 39.10
N SER A 55 16.57 -6.07 39.72
CA SER A 55 16.41 -6.04 41.17
C SER A 55 16.04 -7.42 41.73
N GLN A 56 15.11 -8.13 41.09
CA GLN A 56 14.72 -9.48 41.50
C GLN A 56 15.90 -10.47 41.44
N VAL A 57 16.74 -10.41 40.40
CA VAL A 57 17.95 -11.23 40.33
C VAL A 57 18.90 -10.95 41.50
N ARG A 58 19.06 -9.67 41.89
CA ARG A 58 19.85 -9.31 43.07
C ARG A 58 19.27 -9.93 44.34
N ILE A 59 17.97 -9.74 44.59
CA ILE A 59 17.28 -10.26 45.78
C ILE A 59 17.39 -11.79 45.85
N CYS A 60 17.04 -12.49 44.77
CA CYS A 60 17.11 -13.94 44.72
C CYS A 60 18.55 -14.46 44.85
N SER A 61 19.54 -13.71 44.35
CA SER A 61 20.95 -14.07 44.53
C SER A 61 21.37 -13.98 45.99
N GLU A 62 20.96 -12.92 46.70
CA GLU A 62 21.20 -12.77 48.14
C GLU A 62 20.51 -13.89 48.94
N GLU A 63 19.26 -14.25 48.61
CA GLU A 63 18.54 -15.38 49.23
C GLU A 63 19.24 -16.72 48.99
N TYR A 64 19.68 -16.98 47.75
CA TYR A 64 20.42 -18.19 47.40
C TYR A 64 21.74 -18.29 48.18
N GLN A 65 22.52 -17.19 48.27
CA GLN A 65 23.75 -17.20 49.07
C GLN A 65 23.47 -17.41 50.56
N LYS A 66 22.42 -16.79 51.12
CA LYS A 66 22.00 -17.03 52.52
C LYS A 66 21.65 -18.49 52.76
N ALA A 67 20.83 -19.10 51.89
CA ALA A 67 20.46 -20.52 52.00
C ALA A 67 21.69 -21.44 51.89
N ARG A 68 22.62 -21.12 50.99
CA ARG A 68 23.88 -21.85 50.80
C ARG A 68 24.81 -21.78 52.01
N LEU A 69 24.96 -20.60 52.60
CA LEU A 69 25.74 -20.43 53.83
C LEU A 69 25.07 -21.12 55.01
N GLY A 70 23.73 -21.04 55.11
CA GLY A 70 22.95 -21.74 56.15
C GLY A 70 23.14 -23.25 56.12
N LEU A 71 23.05 -23.86 54.93
CA LEU A 71 23.31 -25.29 54.74
C LEU A 71 24.75 -25.66 55.13
N LYS A 72 25.75 -24.90 54.67
CA LYS A 72 27.16 -25.15 55.02
C LYS A 72 27.43 -25.02 56.53
N SER A 73 26.84 -24.02 57.18
CA SER A 73 26.99 -23.81 58.62
C SER A 73 26.45 -25.00 59.41
N LYS A 74 25.26 -25.51 59.05
CA LYS A 74 24.66 -26.71 59.66
C LYS A 74 25.48 -27.97 59.42
N GLN A 75 26.00 -28.15 58.21
CA GLN A 75 26.91 -29.27 57.88
C GLN A 75 28.20 -29.23 58.72
N ASN A 76 28.80 -28.04 58.87
CA ASN A 76 30.01 -27.87 59.67
C ASN A 76 29.75 -28.11 61.17
N TYR A 77 28.58 -27.74 61.67
CA TYR A 77 28.18 -28.00 63.06
C TYR A 77 28.02 -29.50 63.33
N ASP A 78 27.36 -30.24 62.42
CA ASP A 78 27.26 -31.71 62.50
C ASP A 78 28.64 -32.39 62.43
N ALA A 79 29.53 -31.90 61.57
CA ALA A 79 30.90 -32.42 61.43
C ALA A 79 31.81 -32.13 62.65
N SER A 80 31.54 -31.07 63.41
CA SER A 80 32.34 -30.68 64.58
C SER A 80 32.15 -31.60 65.80
N GLY A 81 31.21 -32.55 65.77
CA GLY A 81 31.03 -33.59 66.80
C GLY A 81 30.59 -33.09 68.19
N LEU A 82 30.35 -31.79 68.35
CA LEU A 82 30.01 -31.11 69.61
C LEU A 82 28.50 -31.00 69.87
N GLY A 83 27.65 -31.64 69.05
CA GLY A 83 26.19 -31.53 69.12
C GLY A 83 25.44 -32.78 68.64
N ALA A 84 24.12 -32.78 68.84
CA ALA A 84 23.22 -33.83 68.35
C ALA A 84 23.18 -33.86 66.82
N LYS A 85 23.15 -35.07 66.22
CA LYS A 85 23.05 -35.26 64.76
C LYS A 85 21.85 -34.50 64.20
N TYR A 86 22.10 -33.48 63.38
CA TYR A 86 21.04 -32.64 62.82
C TYR A 86 20.70 -33.09 61.40
N SER A 87 19.41 -33.27 61.08
CA SER A 87 18.97 -33.56 59.71
C SER A 87 18.96 -32.27 58.88
N TYR A 88 19.70 -32.25 57.76
CA TYR A 88 19.81 -31.09 56.84
C TYR A 88 18.87 -31.18 55.61
N ILE A 89 17.80 -31.97 55.71
CA ILE A 89 16.87 -32.18 54.59
C ILE A 89 16.11 -30.89 54.26
N ASP A 90 15.73 -30.11 55.27
CA ASP A 90 14.96 -28.88 55.07
C ASP A 90 15.82 -27.76 54.50
N GLU A 91 17.07 -27.61 54.95
CA GLU A 91 18.04 -26.66 54.37
C GLU A 91 18.35 -26.99 52.91
N LYS A 92 18.44 -28.28 52.55
CA LYS A 92 18.59 -28.71 51.15
C LYS A 92 17.37 -28.32 50.31
N LYS A 93 16.15 -28.49 50.84
CA LYS A 93 14.91 -28.06 50.15
C LYS A 93 14.85 -26.54 49.99
N ILE A 94 15.20 -25.78 51.03
CA ILE A 94 15.24 -24.31 51.01
C ILE A 94 16.24 -23.82 49.96
N LEU A 95 17.45 -24.42 49.92
CA LEU A 95 18.46 -24.09 48.91
C LEU A 95 17.97 -24.38 47.49
N ALA A 96 17.37 -25.56 47.26
CA ALA A 96 16.83 -25.92 45.96
C ALA A 96 15.70 -24.97 45.52
N ALA A 97 14.84 -24.54 46.45
CA ALA A 97 13.78 -23.56 46.16
C ALA A 97 14.36 -22.17 45.82
N ALA A 98 15.36 -21.70 46.57
CA ALA A 98 16.03 -20.42 46.31
C ALA A 98 16.78 -20.43 44.97
N GLN A 99 17.42 -21.56 44.64
CA GLN A 99 18.09 -21.74 43.34
C GLN A 99 17.09 -21.65 42.18
N ARG A 100 15.95 -22.35 42.24
CA ARG A 100 14.92 -22.27 41.20
C ARG A 100 14.37 -20.86 41.01
N LYS A 101 14.17 -20.11 42.11
CA LYS A 101 13.73 -18.71 42.04
C LYS A 101 14.76 -17.83 41.34
N LEU A 102 16.04 -18.00 41.67
CA LEU A 102 17.14 -17.27 41.02
C LEU A 102 17.21 -17.58 39.52
N GLU A 103 17.14 -18.86 39.14
CA GLU A 103 17.14 -19.29 37.74
C GLU A 103 15.96 -18.67 36.97
N LEU A 104 14.75 -18.67 37.55
CA LEU A 104 13.57 -18.04 36.95
C LEU A 104 13.78 -16.53 36.77
N ALA A 105 14.28 -15.84 37.79
CA ALA A 105 14.54 -14.40 37.71
C ALA A 105 15.58 -14.06 36.63
N GLN A 106 16.65 -14.85 36.51
CA GLN A 106 17.67 -14.71 35.47
C GLN A 106 17.09 -14.95 34.07
N GLN A 107 16.27 -16.00 33.90
CA GLN A 107 15.58 -16.27 32.64
C GLN A 107 14.63 -15.12 32.26
N LYS A 108 13.88 -14.57 33.21
CA LYS A 108 12.98 -13.44 32.96
C LYS A 108 13.77 -12.19 32.57
N LEU A 109 14.89 -11.89 33.23
CA LEU A 109 15.76 -10.77 32.85
C LEU A 109 16.31 -10.92 31.43
N ALA A 110 16.83 -12.11 31.08
CA ALA A 110 17.33 -12.39 29.73
C ALA A 110 16.22 -12.26 28.68
N ASN A 111 15.01 -12.75 28.98
CA ASN A 111 13.86 -12.58 28.11
C ASN A 111 13.48 -11.10 27.94
N VAL A 112 13.44 -10.31 29.01
CA VAL A 112 13.14 -8.88 28.93
C VAL A 112 14.17 -8.14 28.09
N GLN A 113 15.46 -8.45 28.22
CA GLN A 113 16.49 -7.86 27.37
C GLN A 113 16.28 -8.22 25.89
N ARG A 114 16.05 -9.51 25.59
CA ARG A 114 15.81 -9.99 24.23
C ARG A 114 14.58 -9.33 23.60
N TRP A 115 13.48 -9.28 24.34
CA TRP A 115 12.23 -8.70 23.87
C TRP A 115 12.28 -7.17 23.80
N ALA A 116 13.00 -6.49 24.68
CA ALA A 116 13.20 -5.04 24.59
C ALA A 116 13.91 -4.67 23.28
N THR A 117 15.00 -5.37 22.93
CA THR A 117 15.72 -5.13 21.67
C THR A 117 14.87 -5.46 20.44
N ARG A 118 14.19 -6.62 20.45
CA ARG A 118 13.33 -7.00 19.33
C ARG A 118 12.17 -6.01 19.16
N PHE A 119 11.50 -5.64 20.24
CA PHE A 119 10.38 -4.71 20.21
C PHE A 119 10.79 -3.31 19.75
N GLU A 120 11.98 -2.82 20.15
CA GLU A 120 12.52 -1.54 19.68
C GLU A 120 12.78 -1.55 18.17
N LYS A 121 13.29 -2.66 17.62
CA LYS A 121 13.46 -2.83 16.16
C LYS A 121 12.11 -2.82 15.43
N GLU A 122 11.18 -3.70 15.85
CA GLU A 122 9.87 -3.82 15.20
C GLU A 122 9.05 -2.51 15.30
N SER A 123 9.20 -1.77 16.41
CA SER A 123 8.61 -0.43 16.59
C SER A 123 9.16 0.58 15.60
N PHE A 124 10.47 0.56 15.34
CA PHE A 124 11.10 1.43 14.34
C PHE A 124 10.65 1.07 12.92
N ASP A 125 10.60 -0.22 12.59
CA ASP A 125 10.13 -0.70 11.29
C ASP A 125 8.65 -0.33 11.07
N TYR A 126 7.80 -0.50 12.08
CA TYR A 126 6.40 -0.07 12.07
C TYR A 126 6.28 1.44 11.81
N LYS A 127 7.06 2.27 12.51
CA LYS A 127 7.07 3.72 12.29
C LYS A 127 7.41 4.05 10.83
N GLY A 128 8.43 3.40 10.27
CA GLY A 128 8.83 3.60 8.88
C GLY A 128 7.72 3.26 7.89
N LEU A 129 6.96 2.19 8.14
CA LEU A 129 5.84 1.79 7.29
C LEU A 129 4.68 2.78 7.32
N ILE A 130 4.38 3.37 8.48
CA ILE A 130 3.26 4.32 8.61
C ILE A 130 3.63 5.76 8.28
N GLN A 131 4.92 6.10 8.21
CA GLN A 131 5.40 7.48 8.04
C GLN A 131 4.81 8.14 6.79
N GLY A 132 4.74 7.42 5.66
CA GLY A 132 4.16 7.98 4.44
C GLY A 132 2.68 8.32 4.58
N LEU A 133 1.90 7.51 5.29
CA LEU A 133 0.48 7.81 5.53
C LEU A 133 0.31 8.96 6.53
N MET A 134 1.21 9.06 7.52
CA MET A 134 1.26 10.19 8.45
C MET A 134 1.58 11.50 7.71
N ASP A 135 2.55 11.49 6.80
CA ASP A 135 2.91 12.64 5.98
C ASP A 135 1.76 13.07 5.05
N VAL A 136 1.04 12.11 4.47
CA VAL A 136 -0.17 12.38 3.66
C VAL A 136 -1.24 13.07 4.51
N ALA A 137 -1.51 12.56 5.71
CA ALA A 137 -2.53 13.08 6.61
C ALA A 137 -2.18 14.48 7.16
N GLU A 138 -0.92 14.72 7.52
CA GLU A 138 -0.50 15.95 8.19
C GLU A 138 -0.05 17.06 7.23
N VAL A 139 0.41 16.71 6.02
CA VAL A 139 1.01 17.67 5.08
C VAL A 139 0.26 17.70 3.75
N GLU A 140 0.12 16.56 3.08
CA GLU A 140 -0.42 16.55 1.71
C GLU A 140 -1.91 16.90 1.65
N ILE A 141 -2.72 16.32 2.54
CA ILE A 141 -4.16 16.59 2.58
C ILE A 141 -4.47 18.06 2.92
N PRO A 142 -3.85 18.68 3.94
CA PRO A 142 -4.02 20.12 4.18
C PRO A 142 -3.66 20.99 2.98
N ASN A 143 -2.59 20.64 2.25
CA ASN A 143 -2.22 21.33 1.02
C ASN A 143 -3.26 21.15 -0.10
N ALA A 144 -3.80 19.95 -0.26
CA ALA A 144 -4.88 19.67 -1.20
C ALA A 144 -6.16 20.42 -0.83
N MET A 145 -6.52 20.48 0.45
CA MET A 145 -7.65 21.27 0.96
C MET A 145 -7.50 22.76 0.62
N ALA A 146 -6.30 23.33 0.79
CA ALA A 146 -6.03 24.72 0.41
C ALA A 146 -6.14 24.96 -1.11
N GLN A 147 -5.85 23.95 -1.94
CA GLN A 147 -6.09 24.03 -3.38
C GLN A 147 -7.58 23.98 -3.71
N LEU A 148 -8.34 23.10 -3.06
CA LEU A 148 -9.80 23.04 -3.20
C LEU A 148 -10.47 24.34 -2.79
N ASP A 149 -10.03 24.96 -1.69
CA ASP A 149 -10.54 26.27 -1.23
C ASP A 149 -10.33 27.35 -2.30
N ARG A 150 -9.13 27.42 -2.91
CA ARG A 150 -8.87 28.34 -4.03
C ARG A 150 -9.75 28.07 -5.25
N MET A 151 -10.01 26.79 -5.57
CA MET A 151 -10.86 26.42 -6.70
C MET A 151 -12.32 26.83 -6.46
N VAL A 152 -12.82 26.62 -5.24
CA VAL A 152 -14.15 27.05 -4.82
C VAL A 152 -14.28 28.57 -4.90
N ASP A 153 -13.32 29.33 -4.36
CA ASP A 153 -13.32 30.79 -4.41
C ASP A 153 -13.36 31.32 -5.86
N MET A 154 -12.57 30.71 -6.75
CA MET A 154 -12.56 31.07 -8.17
C MET A 154 -13.92 30.81 -8.82
N LEU A 155 -14.52 29.62 -8.61
CA LEU A 155 -15.82 29.27 -9.18
C LEU A 155 -16.94 30.18 -8.66
N GLU A 156 -16.92 30.53 -7.37
CA GLU A 156 -17.87 31.45 -6.75
C GLU A 156 -17.74 32.87 -7.33
N SER A 157 -16.52 33.34 -7.58
CA SER A 157 -16.29 34.63 -8.25
C SER A 157 -16.88 34.68 -9.66
N TYR A 158 -16.81 33.58 -10.42
CA TYR A 158 -17.41 33.47 -11.75
C TYR A 158 -18.94 33.46 -11.70
N VAL A 159 -19.53 32.76 -10.73
CA VAL A 159 -20.99 32.76 -10.51
C VAL A 159 -21.46 34.17 -10.14
N ALA A 160 -20.75 34.87 -9.25
CA ALA A 160 -21.11 36.22 -8.80
C ALA A 160 -21.00 37.30 -9.91
N LEU A 161 -20.15 37.11 -10.91
CA LEU A 161 -19.97 38.01 -12.06
C LEU A 161 -21.03 37.82 -13.15
N THR A 162 -21.91 36.82 -13.04
CA THR A 162 -22.96 36.56 -14.03
C THR A 162 -24.20 37.39 -13.67
N PRO A 163 -24.65 38.36 -14.49
CA PRO A 163 -25.91 39.06 -14.24
C PRO A 163 -27.07 38.07 -14.39
N GLN A 164 -27.97 37.99 -13.42
CA GLN A 164 -29.24 37.26 -13.56
C GLN A 164 -30.05 37.89 -14.71
N ALA A 165 -30.04 37.24 -15.87
CA ALA A 165 -31.00 37.50 -16.93
C ALA A 165 -32.25 36.65 -16.64
N ASP A 166 -33.21 37.24 -15.95
CA ASP A 166 -34.58 36.73 -15.88
C ASP A 166 -35.23 36.89 -17.27
N GLY A 167 -35.76 35.80 -17.82
CA GLY A 167 -36.56 35.80 -19.05
C GLY A 167 -36.72 34.40 -19.65
N PRO A 168 -37.94 33.83 -19.68
CA PRO A 168 -38.16 32.48 -20.19
C PRO A 168 -38.28 32.50 -21.71
N VAL A 169 -37.52 31.65 -22.42
CA VAL A 169 -37.82 31.31 -23.81
C VAL A 169 -37.65 29.81 -24.02
N GLU A 170 -38.75 29.20 -24.43
CA GLU A 170 -38.93 27.78 -24.73
C GLU A 170 -38.10 27.29 -25.91
N ALA A 171 -37.99 25.97 -25.93
CA ALA A 171 -37.27 25.08 -26.82
C ALA A 171 -37.52 25.27 -28.32
N THR A 172 -36.49 24.89 -29.10
CA THR A 172 -36.44 24.02 -30.30
C THR A 172 -35.24 24.50 -31.12
N GLY A 173 -34.21 23.71 -31.39
CA GLY A 173 -34.25 22.41 -32.05
C GLY A 173 -33.58 22.59 -33.41
N GLU A 174 -32.39 22.00 -33.56
CA GLU A 174 -31.77 21.61 -34.84
C GLU A 174 -31.26 22.70 -35.81
N LEU A 175 -29.92 22.86 -35.89
CA LEU A 175 -29.08 22.30 -36.97
C LEU A 175 -27.67 22.89 -36.92
N SER A 176 -26.70 21.97 -36.98
CA SER A 176 -25.47 22.00 -37.81
C SER A 176 -24.81 23.36 -38.07
N LEU A 177 -23.53 23.49 -37.67
CA LEU A 177 -22.40 23.72 -38.59
C LEU A 177 -21.08 23.91 -37.82
N THR A 178 -20.15 22.97 -38.10
CA THR A 178 -18.74 23.22 -38.45
C THR A 178 -17.92 24.22 -37.65
N GLY A 179 -16.97 23.67 -36.89
CA GLY A 179 -15.54 23.94 -37.02
C GLY A 179 -15.10 25.39 -37.15
N MET A 180 -14.73 25.99 -36.02
CA MET A 180 -13.63 26.94 -35.94
C MET A 180 -12.83 26.60 -34.69
N ALA A 181 -11.60 26.16 -34.92
CA ALA A 181 -10.61 25.79 -33.94
C ALA A 181 -10.51 26.80 -32.79
N ARG A 182 -10.46 26.30 -31.55
CA ARG A 182 -10.04 27.10 -30.40
C ARG A 182 -9.36 26.21 -29.38
N ASP A 183 -8.13 26.59 -29.08
CA ASP A 183 -7.10 25.81 -28.41
C ASP A 183 -7.56 25.09 -27.15
N GLU A 184 -7.36 23.78 -27.21
CA GLU A 184 -7.23 22.88 -26.08
C GLU A 184 -6.20 23.47 -25.10
N PRO A 185 -6.53 23.68 -23.81
CA PRO A 185 -5.48 23.89 -22.81
C PRO A 185 -4.58 22.64 -22.89
N PRO A 186 -3.24 22.81 -22.91
CA PRO A 186 -2.36 21.73 -23.31
C PRO A 186 -2.68 20.52 -22.44
N ALA A 187 -3.01 19.41 -23.12
CA ALA A 187 -2.96 18.10 -22.51
C ALA A 187 -1.69 18.08 -21.65
N ALA A 188 -1.85 17.99 -20.33
CA ALA A 188 -0.75 17.54 -19.50
C ALA A 188 -0.31 16.24 -20.17
N GLY A 189 0.87 16.26 -20.81
CA GLY A 189 1.27 15.19 -21.71
C GLY A 189 1.14 13.86 -20.97
N PHE A 190 0.85 12.78 -21.69
CA PHE A 190 0.77 11.44 -21.11
C PHE A 190 1.85 11.12 -20.06
N PRO A 191 3.11 11.62 -20.15
CA PRO A 191 4.09 11.52 -19.06
C PRO A 191 3.60 11.89 -17.65
N ALA A 192 2.72 12.88 -17.50
CA ALA A 192 2.17 13.28 -16.20
C ALA A 192 1.09 12.32 -15.67
N LEU A 193 0.51 11.46 -16.53
CA LEU A 193 -0.56 10.52 -16.16
C LEU A 193 -0.03 9.17 -15.67
N TYR A 194 1.20 8.79 -16.02
CA TYR A 194 1.72 7.44 -15.73
C TYR A 194 1.78 7.10 -14.23
N PRO A 195 2.26 7.99 -13.34
CA PRO A 195 2.27 7.71 -11.91
C PRO A 195 0.85 7.51 -11.35
N ALA A 196 -0.11 8.31 -11.83
CA ALA A 196 -1.51 8.21 -11.42
C ALA A 196 -2.14 6.86 -11.85
N LEU A 197 -1.81 6.35 -13.03
CA LEU A 197 -2.28 5.04 -13.49
C LEU A 197 -1.76 3.90 -12.61
N ARG A 198 -0.50 3.98 -12.15
CA ARG A 198 0.05 2.97 -11.22
C ARG A 198 -0.66 2.98 -9.88
N GLN A 199 -0.98 4.17 -9.37
CA GLN A 199 -1.70 4.34 -8.11
C GLN A 199 -3.17 3.91 -8.22
N ALA A 200 -3.78 4.09 -9.39
CA ALA A 200 -5.16 3.71 -9.67
C ALA A 200 -5.37 2.20 -9.89
N ALA A 201 -4.29 1.42 -10.05
CA ALA A 201 -4.39 -0.02 -10.20
C ALA A 201 -4.88 -0.71 -8.91
N PRO A 202 -5.64 -1.81 -9.00
CA PRO A 202 -6.21 -2.46 -7.83
C PRO A 202 -5.14 -2.97 -6.87
N SER A 203 -5.32 -2.70 -5.58
CA SER A 203 -4.44 -3.18 -4.52
C SER A 203 -4.44 -4.72 -4.44
N GLN A 204 -3.41 -5.33 -3.84
CA GLN A 204 -3.34 -6.79 -3.72
C GLN A 204 -4.54 -7.39 -2.99
N VAL A 205 -5.12 -6.66 -2.04
CA VAL A 205 -6.34 -7.10 -1.34
C VAL A 205 -7.51 -7.20 -2.32
N VAL A 206 -7.70 -6.20 -3.18
CA VAL A 206 -8.74 -6.20 -4.22
C VAL A 206 -8.49 -7.32 -5.23
N ARG A 207 -7.25 -7.45 -5.71
CA ARG A 207 -6.84 -8.52 -6.65
C ARG A 207 -7.11 -9.92 -6.10
N ASN A 208 -6.97 -10.13 -4.78
CA ASN A 208 -7.24 -11.41 -4.13
C ASN A 208 -8.73 -11.77 -4.08
N HIS A 209 -9.62 -10.77 -4.03
CA HIS A 209 -11.06 -10.97 -3.92
C HIS A 209 -11.80 -10.85 -5.26
N ALA A 210 -11.11 -10.49 -6.35
CA ALA A 210 -11.70 -10.41 -7.68
C ALA A 210 -12.30 -11.78 -8.09
N PRO A 211 -13.62 -11.87 -8.37
CA PRO A 211 -14.28 -13.11 -8.76
C PRO A 211 -13.67 -13.70 -10.04
N ALA A 212 -13.46 -15.02 -10.04
CA ALA A 212 -13.03 -15.74 -11.23
C ALA A 212 -14.13 -15.71 -12.30
N SER A 213 -13.77 -15.33 -13.52
CA SER A 213 -14.63 -15.33 -14.69
C SER A 213 -14.03 -16.21 -15.78
N ARG A 214 -14.89 -16.76 -16.66
CA ARG A 214 -14.48 -17.34 -17.95
C ARG A 214 -14.85 -16.44 -19.13
N GLU A 215 -15.69 -15.45 -18.87
CA GLU A 215 -16.14 -14.47 -19.84
C GLU A 215 -15.21 -13.26 -19.75
N ILE A 216 -14.62 -12.93 -20.89
CA ILE A 216 -13.79 -11.75 -21.07
C ILE A 216 -14.69 -10.60 -21.53
N GLU A 217 -14.42 -9.39 -21.06
CA GLU A 217 -15.22 -8.22 -21.41
C GLU A 217 -15.17 -7.95 -22.93
N GLU A 218 -16.32 -7.65 -23.55
CA GLU A 218 -16.43 -7.49 -25.01
C GLU A 218 -15.46 -6.43 -25.54
N TRP A 219 -15.31 -5.33 -24.80
CA TRP A 219 -14.41 -4.23 -25.16
C TRP A 219 -12.95 -4.66 -25.26
N LEU A 220 -12.52 -5.74 -24.60
CA LEU A 220 -11.16 -6.23 -24.70
C LEU A 220 -10.96 -7.13 -25.93
N THR A 221 -12.01 -7.80 -26.42
CA THR A 221 -11.94 -8.76 -27.53
C THR A 221 -12.01 -8.12 -28.92
N GLY A 222 -12.58 -6.93 -29.04
CA GLY A 222 -12.75 -6.22 -30.32
C GLY A 222 -11.47 -5.60 -30.90
N HIS A 223 -10.34 -5.70 -30.20
CA HIS A 223 -9.09 -5.05 -30.56
C HIS A 223 -7.98 -6.05 -30.87
N THR A 224 -7.10 -5.72 -31.82
CA THR A 224 -5.94 -6.56 -32.16
C THR A 224 -4.76 -5.69 -32.51
N ILE A 225 -3.63 -5.92 -31.85
CA ILE A 225 -2.40 -5.15 -32.07
C ILE A 225 -1.76 -5.50 -33.43
N PRO A 226 -1.49 -4.50 -34.30
CA PRO A 226 -0.80 -4.71 -35.57
C PRO A 226 0.48 -5.51 -35.41
N GLU A 227 0.75 -6.39 -36.37
CA GLU A 227 1.94 -7.24 -36.35
C GLU A 227 3.24 -6.43 -36.32
N SER A 228 3.29 -5.28 -37.00
CA SER A 228 4.46 -4.38 -36.98
C SER A 228 4.82 -3.92 -35.56
N GLN A 229 3.84 -3.42 -34.80
CA GLN A 229 4.06 -2.99 -33.42
C GLN A 229 4.44 -4.17 -32.52
N ARG A 230 3.84 -5.34 -32.72
CA ARG A 230 4.21 -6.55 -31.98
C ARG A 230 5.67 -6.95 -32.22
N GLN A 231 6.15 -6.85 -33.46
CA GLN A 231 7.54 -7.14 -33.81
C GLN A 231 8.51 -6.12 -33.21
N GLU A 232 8.18 -4.82 -33.26
CA GLU A 232 9.00 -3.77 -32.64
C GLU A 232 9.13 -3.97 -31.13
N VAL A 233 8.01 -4.25 -30.46
CA VAL A 233 7.95 -4.46 -29.02
C VAL A 233 8.58 -5.79 -28.59
N ALA A 234 8.53 -6.82 -29.43
CA ALA A 234 9.27 -8.06 -29.22
C ALA A 234 10.80 -7.86 -29.35
N GLY A 235 11.23 -6.89 -30.16
CA GLY A 235 12.64 -6.54 -30.36
C GLY A 235 13.27 -5.69 -29.24
N LEU A 236 12.50 -5.27 -28.23
CA LEU A 236 13.04 -4.50 -27.10
C LEU A 236 14.03 -5.35 -26.29
N ASP A 237 15.18 -4.75 -25.98
CA ASP A 237 16.23 -5.32 -25.12
C ASP A 237 15.81 -5.22 -23.64
N ILE A 238 14.84 -6.05 -23.28
CA ILE A 238 14.29 -6.19 -21.92
C ILE A 238 14.25 -7.65 -21.53
N GLU A 239 14.49 -7.92 -20.25
CA GLU A 239 14.33 -9.27 -19.69
C GLU A 239 12.86 -9.70 -19.78
N ARG A 240 12.62 -10.99 -20.07
CA ARG A 240 11.28 -11.54 -20.30
C ARG A 240 10.93 -12.52 -19.19
N PHE A 241 9.76 -12.31 -18.59
CA PHE A 241 9.20 -13.10 -17.49
C PHE A 241 7.81 -13.58 -17.90
N PRO A 242 7.70 -14.66 -18.69
CA PRO A 242 6.41 -15.18 -19.13
C PRO A 242 5.55 -15.57 -17.92
N ALA A 243 4.29 -15.11 -17.91
CA ALA A 243 3.30 -15.55 -16.93
C ALA A 243 2.80 -16.97 -17.28
N ALA A 244 2.65 -17.83 -16.27
CA ALA A 244 2.16 -19.19 -16.48
C ALA A 244 0.68 -19.18 -16.87
N ALA A 245 0.23 -20.15 -17.68
CA ALA A 245 -1.13 -20.15 -18.23
C ALA A 245 -2.22 -20.22 -17.15
N GLU A 246 -1.91 -20.85 -16.02
CA GLU A 246 -2.75 -21.00 -14.84
C GLU A 246 -2.74 -19.78 -13.90
N GLU A 247 -1.79 -18.85 -14.05
CA GLU A 247 -1.75 -17.64 -13.24
C GLU A 247 -2.91 -16.72 -13.62
N LYS A 248 -3.43 -15.99 -12.63
CA LYS A 248 -4.51 -15.03 -12.87
C LYS A 248 -4.00 -13.68 -13.36
N LEU A 249 -4.81 -13.04 -14.18
CA LEU A 249 -4.78 -11.64 -14.58
C LEU A 249 -6.05 -10.96 -14.05
N VAL A 250 -5.93 -9.73 -13.57
CA VAL A 250 -7.08 -8.94 -13.09
C VAL A 250 -7.55 -7.99 -14.18
N LEU A 251 -8.85 -7.98 -14.45
CA LEU A 251 -9.49 -7.14 -15.47
C LEU A 251 -10.53 -6.23 -14.81
N ALA A 252 -10.54 -4.95 -15.15
CA ALA A 252 -11.60 -4.02 -14.78
C ALA A 252 -12.89 -4.33 -15.56
N ARG A 253 -14.05 -4.29 -14.89
CA ARG A 253 -15.36 -4.36 -15.55
C ARG A 253 -15.85 -2.94 -15.83
N CYS A 254 -15.98 -2.59 -17.10
CA CYS A 254 -16.35 -1.25 -17.54
C CYS A 254 -17.80 -1.23 -18.04
N ARG A 255 -18.57 -0.20 -17.67
CA ARG A 255 -19.95 -0.04 -18.16
C ARG A 255 -19.97 0.48 -19.59
N GLU A 256 -18.96 1.28 -19.94
CA GLU A 256 -18.73 1.81 -21.28
C GLU A 256 -17.45 1.24 -21.88
N TYR A 257 -17.37 1.12 -23.21
CA TYR A 257 -16.20 0.55 -23.89
C TYR A 257 -15.06 1.57 -23.94
N PRO A 258 -13.99 1.38 -23.15
CA PRO A 258 -12.91 2.36 -23.09
C PRO A 258 -12.12 2.34 -24.40
N GLN A 259 -11.96 3.50 -25.04
CA GLN A 259 -11.08 3.61 -26.20
C GLN A 259 -9.61 3.40 -25.85
N ARG A 260 -9.22 3.80 -24.63
CA ARG A 260 -7.85 3.68 -24.14
C ARG A 260 -7.80 2.90 -22.84
N ILE A 261 -6.92 1.92 -22.82
CA ILE A 261 -6.70 1.03 -21.70
C ILE A 261 -5.22 0.98 -21.38
N TYR A 262 -4.90 0.52 -20.19
CA TYR A 262 -3.53 0.26 -19.81
C TYR A 262 -3.39 -1.14 -19.21
N LEU A 263 -2.22 -1.72 -19.41
CA LEU A 263 -1.78 -2.94 -18.77
C LEU A 263 -0.68 -2.57 -17.78
N LEU A 264 -0.75 -3.08 -16.57
CA LEU A 264 0.27 -2.88 -15.55
C LEU A 264 0.62 -4.22 -14.91
N ARG A 265 1.93 -4.51 -14.80
CA ARG A 265 2.41 -5.62 -13.97
C ARG A 265 2.81 -5.10 -12.60
N ALA A 266 2.19 -5.59 -11.54
CA ALA A 266 2.53 -5.23 -10.17
C ALA A 266 4.00 -5.57 -9.84
N GLN A 267 4.63 -4.79 -8.96
CA GLN A 267 6.03 -5.00 -8.57
C GLN A 267 6.26 -6.31 -7.79
N SER A 268 5.23 -6.77 -7.09
CA SER A 268 5.24 -8.02 -6.34
C SER A 268 3.86 -8.64 -6.35
N SER A 269 3.78 -9.96 -6.48
CA SER A 269 2.51 -10.71 -6.48
C SER A 269 2.71 -12.08 -5.84
N PRO A 270 1.71 -12.59 -5.11
CA PRO A 270 1.77 -13.92 -4.49
C PRO A 270 1.74 -15.02 -5.57
N PRO A 271 2.18 -16.25 -5.24
CA PRO A 271 2.08 -17.38 -6.15
C PRO A 271 0.66 -17.57 -6.70
N GLY A 272 0.55 -17.74 -8.01
CA GLY A 272 -0.73 -17.87 -8.72
C GLY A 272 -1.33 -16.56 -9.21
N ASP A 273 -0.82 -15.40 -8.80
CA ASP A 273 -1.15 -14.08 -9.37
C ASP A 273 -0.01 -13.60 -10.26
N SER A 274 -0.28 -13.40 -11.55
CA SER A 274 0.75 -12.99 -12.53
C SER A 274 1.25 -11.54 -12.31
N GLY A 275 0.51 -10.77 -11.50
CA GLY A 275 0.74 -9.34 -11.31
C GLY A 275 0.10 -8.47 -12.39
N TRP A 276 -0.41 -9.05 -13.48
CA TRP A 276 -1.06 -8.29 -14.54
C TRP A 276 -2.43 -7.75 -14.14
N TYR A 277 -2.65 -6.49 -14.51
CA TYR A 277 -3.93 -5.81 -14.46
C TYR A 277 -4.20 -5.14 -15.80
N ILE A 278 -5.45 -5.17 -16.27
CA ILE A 278 -5.91 -4.43 -17.45
C ILE A 278 -7.12 -3.58 -17.06
N GLY A 279 -7.10 -2.29 -17.39
CA GLY A 279 -8.25 -1.42 -17.16
C GLY A 279 -8.21 -0.09 -17.90
N PRO A 280 -9.26 0.73 -17.74
CA PRO A 280 -9.36 2.02 -18.43
C PRO A 280 -8.41 3.05 -17.81
N ILE A 281 -7.95 4.01 -18.60
CA ILE A 281 -7.14 5.14 -18.10
C ILE A 281 -7.90 5.94 -17.03
N LYS A 282 -9.22 6.04 -17.16
CA LYS A 282 -10.10 6.71 -16.22
C LYS A 282 -11.00 5.66 -15.54
N PRO A 283 -10.67 5.23 -14.31
CA PRO A 283 -11.53 4.31 -13.58
C PRO A 283 -12.83 5.01 -13.16
N GLU A 284 -13.93 4.24 -13.18
CA GLU A 284 -15.21 4.60 -12.57
C GLU A 284 -15.13 4.49 -11.03
N GLU A 285 -15.96 5.23 -10.28
CA GLU A 285 -15.92 5.25 -8.80
C GLU A 285 -16.22 3.87 -8.17
N ASP A 286 -17.14 3.10 -8.76
CA ASP A 286 -17.52 1.75 -8.31
C ASP A 286 -16.96 0.65 -9.24
N MET A 287 -15.67 0.74 -9.56
CA MET A 287 -15.02 -0.21 -10.45
C MET A 287 -15.04 -1.64 -9.88
N GLU A 288 -15.71 -2.55 -10.58
CA GLU A 288 -15.65 -3.98 -10.30
C GLU A 288 -14.45 -4.62 -11.02
N TYR A 289 -13.98 -5.74 -10.48
CA TYR A 289 -12.83 -6.47 -11.04
C TYR A 289 -13.19 -7.93 -11.27
N LEU A 290 -12.58 -8.51 -12.30
CA LEU A 290 -12.65 -9.93 -12.63
C LEU A 290 -11.26 -10.54 -12.61
N SER A 291 -11.19 -11.82 -12.32
CA SER A 291 -9.98 -12.62 -12.43
C SER A 291 -10.12 -13.60 -13.59
N LEU A 292 -9.20 -13.55 -14.54
CA LEU A 292 -9.12 -14.46 -15.70
C LEU A 292 -7.81 -15.23 -15.66
N SER A 293 -7.75 -16.46 -16.19
CA SER A 293 -6.46 -17.12 -16.38
C SER A 293 -5.70 -16.52 -17.56
N ILE A 294 -4.38 -16.42 -17.47
CA ILE A 294 -3.52 -15.94 -18.59
C ILE A 294 -3.77 -16.78 -19.84
N GLY A 295 -3.94 -18.09 -19.71
CA GLY A 295 -4.25 -18.98 -20.82
C GLY A 295 -5.59 -18.69 -21.50
N GLU A 296 -6.63 -18.28 -20.77
CA GLU A 296 -7.92 -17.88 -21.36
C GLU A 296 -7.80 -16.53 -22.09
N VAL A 297 -7.07 -15.56 -21.50
CA VAL A 297 -6.83 -14.27 -22.13
C VAL A 297 -6.09 -14.47 -23.46
N LEU A 298 -5.03 -15.28 -23.49
CA LEU A 298 -4.23 -15.53 -24.69
C LEU A 298 -4.96 -16.33 -25.79
N LYS A 299 -5.99 -17.11 -25.44
CA LYS A 299 -6.87 -17.75 -26.44
C LYS A 299 -7.70 -16.73 -27.20
N MET A 300 -8.14 -15.66 -26.53
CA MET A 300 -9.00 -14.61 -27.10
C MET A 300 -8.18 -13.46 -27.70
N ARG A 301 -7.06 -13.10 -27.07
CA ARG A 301 -6.14 -12.01 -27.42
C ARG A 301 -4.69 -12.52 -27.51
N PRO A 302 -4.37 -13.38 -28.49
CA PRO A 302 -3.00 -13.92 -28.64
C PRO A 302 -1.96 -12.84 -28.96
N ASP A 303 -2.41 -11.69 -29.46
CA ASP A 303 -1.59 -10.51 -29.74
C ASP A 303 -0.99 -9.87 -28.46
N LEU A 304 -1.52 -10.17 -27.28
CA LEU A 304 -0.98 -9.70 -25.99
C LEU A 304 0.20 -10.52 -25.47
N ALA A 305 0.54 -11.66 -26.07
CA ALA A 305 1.58 -12.57 -25.57
C ALA A 305 2.91 -11.87 -25.25
N VAL A 306 3.41 -11.07 -26.20
CA VAL A 306 4.68 -10.35 -26.06
C VAL A 306 4.64 -9.35 -24.89
N ILE A 307 3.50 -8.71 -24.65
CA ILE A 307 3.32 -7.73 -23.57
C ILE A 307 3.29 -8.45 -22.21
N LEU A 308 2.58 -9.58 -22.12
CA LEU A 308 2.43 -10.31 -20.87
C LEU A 308 3.72 -10.98 -20.36
N GLU A 309 4.79 -10.93 -21.16
CA GLU A 309 6.14 -11.34 -20.79
C GLU A 309 6.97 -10.21 -20.15
N PHE A 310 6.49 -8.97 -20.09
CA PHE A 310 7.29 -7.87 -19.54
C PHE A 310 7.54 -7.99 -18.04
N PRO A 311 8.68 -7.48 -17.52
CA PRO A 311 9.01 -7.53 -16.10
C PRO A 311 7.98 -6.86 -15.18
N ALA A 312 8.09 -7.16 -13.89
CA ALA A 312 7.35 -6.49 -12.84
C ALA A 312 7.57 -4.97 -12.91
N GLY A 313 6.50 -4.20 -12.71
CA GLY A 313 6.51 -2.74 -12.79
C GLY A 313 6.33 -2.17 -14.20
N PHE A 314 6.28 -2.96 -15.28
CA PHE A 314 6.04 -2.40 -16.61
C PHE A 314 4.59 -1.93 -16.80
N LEU A 315 4.43 -0.80 -17.49
CA LEU A 315 3.13 -0.24 -17.87
C LEU A 315 3.05 -0.11 -19.39
N VAL A 316 1.94 -0.55 -19.98
CA VAL A 316 1.67 -0.45 -21.42
C VAL A 316 0.36 0.27 -21.64
N LEU A 317 0.36 1.31 -22.46
CA LEU A 317 -0.85 2.02 -22.86
C LEU A 317 -1.30 1.55 -24.23
N LEU A 318 -2.57 1.18 -24.36
CA LEU A 318 -3.19 0.84 -25.63
C LEU A 318 -4.29 1.85 -25.97
N ASN A 319 -4.33 2.27 -27.23
CA ASN A 319 -5.41 3.08 -27.79
C ASN A 319 -6.05 2.29 -28.94
N GLY A 320 -7.22 1.71 -28.67
CA GLY A 320 -7.88 0.73 -29.52
C GLY A 320 -6.95 -0.42 -29.90
N ASN A 321 -6.56 -0.45 -31.18
CA ASN A 321 -5.70 -1.50 -31.72
C ASN A 321 -4.20 -1.16 -31.60
N SER A 322 -3.81 0.02 -31.14
CA SER A 322 -2.41 0.44 -31.17
C SER A 322 -1.78 0.48 -29.79
N ILE A 323 -0.53 0.05 -29.68
CA ILE A 323 0.33 0.37 -28.54
C ILE A 323 0.72 1.83 -28.68
N GLU A 324 0.45 2.64 -27.65
CA GLU A 324 0.77 4.06 -27.62
C GLU A 324 2.13 4.29 -26.94
N VAL A 325 2.36 3.63 -25.80
CA VAL A 325 3.63 3.71 -25.06
C VAL A 325 3.87 2.45 -24.23
N VAL A 326 5.15 2.10 -24.03
CA VAL A 326 5.62 1.13 -23.05
C VAL A 326 6.59 1.83 -22.10
N LEU A 327 6.37 1.64 -20.80
CA LEU A 327 7.15 2.25 -19.72
C LEU A 327 7.73 1.17 -18.82
N ASP A 328 8.95 1.39 -18.36
CA ASP A 328 9.57 0.57 -17.32
C ASP A 328 9.00 0.88 -15.92
N ALA A 329 9.60 0.29 -14.88
CA ALA A 329 9.17 0.49 -13.49
C ALA A 329 9.40 1.93 -12.96
N ASP A 330 10.27 2.70 -13.60
CA ASP A 330 10.67 4.06 -13.23
C ASP A 330 9.98 5.14 -14.09
N ASP A 331 8.90 4.78 -14.79
CA ASP A 331 8.16 5.64 -15.72
C ASP A 331 8.99 6.17 -16.90
N ARG A 332 10.06 5.46 -17.29
CA ARG A 332 10.83 5.79 -18.48
C ARG A 332 10.24 5.10 -19.70
N THR A 333 10.06 5.88 -20.77
CA THR A 333 9.61 5.37 -22.06
C THR A 333 10.67 4.47 -22.67
N VAL A 334 10.36 3.16 -22.74
CA VAL A 334 11.20 2.18 -23.44
C VAL A 334 10.77 2.01 -24.89
N TRP A 335 9.50 2.32 -25.20
CA TRP A 335 8.98 2.33 -26.57
C TRP A 335 7.79 3.29 -26.68
N GLN A 336 7.64 3.96 -27.81
CA GLN A 336 6.50 4.83 -28.10
C GLN A 336 6.17 4.83 -29.60
N ALA A 337 4.89 4.80 -29.93
CA ALA A 337 4.45 4.87 -31.33
C ALA A 337 4.96 6.15 -32.01
N GLY A 338 5.61 6.01 -33.16
CA GLY A 338 6.14 7.13 -33.95
C GLY A 338 7.53 7.63 -33.53
N MET A 339 8.15 7.08 -32.48
CA MET A 339 9.59 7.29 -32.25
C MET A 339 10.39 6.49 -33.26
N SER A 340 11.05 7.18 -34.19
CA SER A 340 12.09 6.55 -35.02
C SER A 340 13.27 6.18 -34.12
N HIS A 341 13.51 4.89 -33.90
CA HIS A 341 14.73 4.44 -33.25
C HIS A 341 15.90 4.72 -34.19
N SER A 342 16.61 5.83 -33.96
CA SER A 342 17.96 5.99 -34.47
C SER A 342 18.86 5.04 -33.68
N SER A 343 19.17 3.89 -34.28
CA SER A 343 20.19 2.97 -33.78
C SER A 343 21.51 3.75 -33.63
N GLY A 344 22.00 3.86 -32.40
CA GLY A 344 23.33 4.34 -32.06
C GLY A 344 24.24 3.17 -31.71
#